data_AF-A0A3Q8FER5-F1
#
_entry.id   AF-A0A3Q8FER5-F1
#
_cell.length_a   1.000
_cell.length_b   1.000
_cell.length_c   1.000
_cell.angle_alpha   90.00
_cell.angle_beta   90.00
_cell.angle_gamma   90.00
#
_symmetry.space_group_name_H-M   'P 1'
#
loop_
_entity.id
_entity.type
_entity.pdbx_description
1 polymer ?
#
loop_
_entity_poly.entity_id
_entity_poly.type
_entity_poly.pdbx_seq_one_letter_code
_entity_poly.pdbx_strand_id
1 'polypeptide(L)'
;MHFVENAFAVVLCLLMAAGLIAITATWRSNTIEFVGNDRMRITETKWWGMRSKETLYRSTLSGLAVMRPNGDEVPVASQPIRLAH
;
A
#
# COMPACT_ATOMS: atom_id res chain seq x y z
N MET A 1 1.72 47.34 3.89
CA MET A 1 2.65 46.25 3.49
C MET A 1 2.40 44.94 4.23
N HIS A 2 2.01 44.95 5.52
CA HIS A 2 1.81 43.73 6.32
C HIS A 2 0.71 42.74 5.87
N PHE A 3 -0.31 43.17 5.13
CA PHE A 3 -1.41 42.28 4.69
C PHE A 3 -0.95 41.23 3.66
N VAL A 4 -0.11 41.64 2.71
CA VAL A 4 0.37 40.74 1.63
C VAL A 4 1.34 39.70 2.17
N GLU A 5 2.23 40.10 3.09
CA GLU A 5 3.14 39.17 3.78
C GLU A 5 2.38 38.13 4.61
N ASN A 6 1.31 38.54 5.30
CA ASN A 6 0.50 37.64 6.09
C ASN A 6 -0.31 36.67 5.21
N ALA A 7 -0.85 37.15 4.09
CA ALA A 7 -1.55 36.31 3.12
C ALA A 7 -0.60 35.27 2.47
N PHE A 8 0.62 35.68 2.12
CA PHE A 8 1.63 34.79 1.56
C PHE A 8 2.05 33.71 2.57
N ALA A 9 2.26 34.08 3.84
CA ALA A 9 2.57 33.13 4.91
C ALA A 9 1.45 32.10 5.11
N VAL A 10 0.19 32.52 5.08
CA VAL A 10 -0.97 31.62 5.20
C VAL A 10 -1.03 30.63 4.03
N VAL A 11 -0.85 31.10 2.80
CA VAL A 11 -0.83 30.23 1.60
C VAL A 11 0.30 29.21 1.69
N LEU A 12 1.48 29.64 2.12
CA LEU A 12 2.66 28.77 2.23
C LEU A 12 2.45 27.70 3.32
N CYS A 13 1.85 28.07 4.45
CA CYS A 13 1.44 27.11 5.49
C CYS A 13 0.43 26.09 4.97
N LEU A 14 -0.58 26.51 4.19
CA LEU A 14 -1.57 25.61 3.61
C LEU A 14 -0.93 24.64 2.60
N LEU A 15 0.01 25.11 1.78
CA LEU A 15 0.75 24.26 0.84
C LEU A 15 1.63 23.24 1.57
N MET A 16 2.31 23.64 2.65
CA MET A 16 3.08 22.71 3.47
C MET A 16 2.19 21.66 4.14
N ALA A 17 1.05 22.07 4.69
CA ALA A 17 0.08 21.16 5.29
C ALA A 17 -0.48 20.17 4.26
N ALA A 18 -0.85 20.65 3.07
CA ALA A 18 -1.31 19.80 1.97
C ALA A 18 -0.22 18.80 1.53
N GLY A 19 1.04 19.24 1.44
CA GLY A 19 2.17 18.36 1.14
C GLY A 19 2.38 17.28 2.19
N LEU A 20 2.31 17.63 3.48
CA LEU A 20 2.39 16.67 4.59
C LEU A 20 1.25 15.65 4.56
N ILE A 21 0.02 16.10 4.29
CA ILE A 21 -1.13 15.21 4.15
C ILE A 21 -0.95 14.28 2.96
N ALA A 22 -0.46 14.77 1.82
CA ALA A 22 -0.20 13.95 0.64
C ALA A 22 0.86 12.87 0.91
N ILE A 23 1.97 13.22 1.57
CA ILE A 23 3.04 12.26 1.92
C ILE A 23 2.50 11.18 2.86
N THR A 24 1.75 11.57 3.89
CA THR A 24 1.21 10.63 4.88
C THR A 24 0.06 9.78 4.33
N ALA A 25 -0.75 10.31 3.41
CA ALA A 25 -1.82 9.57 2.74
C ALA A 25 -1.29 8.56 1.72
N THR A 26 -0.19 8.86 1.05
CA THR A 26 0.42 7.98 0.03
C THR A 26 1.39 6.96 0.62
N TRP A 27 1.81 7.14 1.88
CA TRP A 27 2.75 6.22 2.52
C TRP A 27 2.15 4.82 2.68
N ARG A 28 2.80 3.86 2.02
CA ARG A 28 2.50 2.43 2.07
C ARG A 28 3.81 1.70 2.34
N SER A 29 3.81 0.85 3.36
CA SER A 29 4.91 -0.07 3.63
C SER A 29 4.46 -1.48 3.30
N ASN A 30 5.26 -2.21 2.53
CA ASN A 30 5.00 -3.61 2.20
C ASN A 30 6.05 -4.47 2.91
N THR A 31 5.61 -5.31 3.82
CA THR A 31 6.47 -6.31 4.47
C THR A 31 6.32 -7.63 3.72
N ILE A 32 7.43 -8.20 3.32
CA ILE A 32 7.51 -9.50 2.66
C ILE A 32 8.14 -10.48 3.65
N GLU A 33 7.40 -11.54 4.00
CA GLU A 33 7.86 -12.60 4.88
C GLU A 33 7.84 -13.93 4.13
N PHE A 34 8.92 -14.71 4.22
CA PHE A 34 8.96 -16.06 3.67
C PHE A 34 8.53 -17.04 4.78
N VAL A 35 7.41 -17.72 4.57
CA VAL A 35 6.81 -18.64 5.54
C VAL A 35 7.03 -20.07 5.05
N GLY A 36 8.21 -20.62 5.33
CA GLY A 36 8.64 -21.94 4.83
C GLY A 36 9.30 -21.88 3.45
N ASN A 37 9.50 -23.05 2.83
CA ASN A 37 10.24 -23.16 1.55
C ASN A 37 9.43 -22.74 0.32
N ASP A 38 8.10 -22.77 0.41
CA ASP A 38 7.21 -22.62 -0.74
C ASP A 38 6.19 -21.49 -0.55
N ARG A 39 6.20 -20.72 0.55
CA ARG A 39 5.18 -19.67 0.78
C ARG A 39 5.79 -18.32 1.11
N MET A 40 5.12 -17.29 0.62
CA MET A 40 5.47 -15.89 0.80
C MET A 40 4.23 -15.15 1.26
N ARG A 41 4.33 -14.48 2.40
CA ARG A 41 3.29 -13.62 2.96
C ARG A 41 3.66 -12.17 2.65
N ILE A 42 2.74 -11.45 2.02
CA ILE A 42 2.89 -10.02 1.78
C ILE A 42 1.86 -9.29 2.66
N THR A 43 2.37 -8.44 3.54
CA THR A 43 1.57 -7.63 4.46
C THR A 43 1.70 -6.17 4.07
N GLU A 44 0.61 -5.58 3.59
CA GLU A 44 0.59 -4.18 3.15
C GLU A 44 0.03 -3.29 4.25
N THR A 45 0.87 -2.48 4.87
CA THR A 45 0.50 -1.57 5.97
C THR A 45 0.35 -0.14 5.47
N LYS A 46 -0.76 0.51 5.85
CA LYS A 46 -1.04 1.92 5.56
C LYS A 46 -1.05 2.74 6.85
N TRP A 47 -0.56 3.99 6.79
CA TRP A 47 -0.35 4.85 7.97
C TRP A 47 -1.65 5.16 8.73
N TRP A 48 -2.79 5.25 8.05
CA TRP A 48 -4.05 5.77 8.62
C TRP A 48 -4.95 4.74 9.29
N GLY A 49 -4.40 3.63 9.80
CA GLY A 49 -5.23 2.55 10.38
C GLY A 49 -6.15 1.87 9.35
N MET A 50 -5.98 2.18 8.05
CA MET A 50 -6.59 1.43 6.97
C MET A 50 -6.03 0.01 7.01
N ARG A 51 -6.95 -0.95 7.15
CA ARG A 51 -6.72 -2.37 7.37
C ARG A 51 -5.54 -2.88 6.55
N SER A 52 -4.51 -3.35 7.27
CA SER A 52 -3.39 -4.03 6.64
C SER A 52 -3.91 -5.25 5.89
N LYS A 53 -3.61 -5.35 4.60
CA LYS A 53 -4.07 -6.48 3.78
C LYS A 53 -2.95 -7.52 3.77
N GLU A 54 -3.22 -8.66 4.40
CA GLU A 54 -2.37 -9.84 4.30
C GLU A 54 -2.76 -10.64 3.06
N THR A 55 -1.79 -10.93 2.20
CA THR A 55 -1.96 -11.79 1.04
C THR A 55 -0.92 -12.90 1.10
N LEU A 56 -1.39 -14.15 1.09
CA LEU A 56 -0.55 -15.34 1.11
C LEU A 56 -0.34 -15.85 -0.31
N TYR A 57 0.91 -16.04 -0.67
CA TYR A 57 1.35 -16.63 -1.93
C TYR A 57 2.01 -17.97 -1.67
N ARG A 58 1.78 -18.93 -2.55
CA ARG A 58 2.48 -20.21 -2.61
C ARG A 58 3.19 -20.33 -3.95
N SER A 59 4.45 -20.73 -3.93
CA SER A 59 5.23 -21.13 -5.09
C SER A 59 4.82 -22.56 -5.49
N THR A 60 4.34 -22.72 -6.73
CA THR A 60 3.95 -24.00 -7.31
C THR A 60 4.83 -24.28 -8.54
N LEU A 61 4.85 -25.53 -9.02
CA LEU A 61 5.59 -25.92 -10.23
C LEU A 61 5.22 -25.10 -11.49
N SER A 62 4.03 -24.50 -11.52
CA SER A 62 3.52 -23.68 -12.61
C SER A 62 3.61 -22.17 -12.36
N GLY A 63 4.20 -21.74 -11.23
CA GLY A 63 4.38 -20.32 -10.86
C GLY A 63 3.79 -19.96 -9.49
N LEU A 64 3.55 -18.67 -9.26
CA LEU A 64 2.97 -18.17 -8.00
C LEU A 64 1.44 -18.36 -7.99
N ALA A 65 0.89 -18.87 -6.90
CA ALA A 65 -0.54 -18.95 -6.62
C ALA A 65 -0.88 -18.12 -5.37
N VAL A 66 -2.02 -17.42 -5.39
CA VAL A 66 -2.55 -16.70 -4.21
C VAL A 66 -3.51 -17.61 -3.47
N MET A 67 -3.35 -17.71 -2.17
CA MET A 67 -4.32 -18.35 -1.28
C MET A 67 -5.41 -17.36 -0.89
N ARG A 68 -6.66 -17.68 -1.25
CA ARG A 68 -7.84 -16.95 -0.81
C ARG A 68 -8.18 -17.34 0.64
N PRO A 69 -8.91 -16.51 1.40
CA PRO A 69 -9.31 -16.83 2.77
C PRO A 69 -10.15 -18.11 2.91
N ASN A 70 -10.79 -18.55 1.81
CA ASN A 70 -11.58 -19.77 1.76
C ASN A 70 -10.73 -21.04 1.53
N GLY A 71 -9.40 -20.92 1.40
CA GLY A 71 -8.50 -22.04 1.10
C GLY A 71 -8.28 -22.30 -0.39
N ASP A 72 -8.98 -21.58 -1.28
CA ASP A 72 -8.78 -21.72 -2.72
C ASP A 72 -7.41 -21.18 -3.16
N GLU A 73 -6.71 -21.96 -3.98
CA GLU A 73 -5.45 -21.56 -4.61
C GLU A 73 -5.73 -21.08 -6.04
N VAL A 74 -5.43 -19.81 -6.33
CA VAL A 74 -5.65 -19.23 -7.65
C VAL A 74 -4.33 -18.74 -8.23
N PRO A 75 -3.89 -19.24 -9.40
CA PRO A 75 -2.62 -18.84 -10.00
C PRO A 75 -2.62 -17.33 -10.26
N VAL A 76 -1.54 -16.65 -9.86
CA VAL A 76 -1.40 -15.19 -10.02
C VAL A 76 -1.54 -14.80 -11.50
N ALA A 77 -1.04 -15.62 -12.42
CA ALA A 77 -1.16 -15.40 -13.86
C ALA A 77 -2.61 -15.37 -14.37
N SER A 78 -3.54 -16.00 -13.65
CA SER A 78 -4.97 -16.00 -14.00
C SER A 78 -5.75 -14.86 -13.35
N GLN A 79 -5.10 -14.05 -12.51
CA GLN A 79 -5.77 -12.94 -11.82
C GLN A 79 -5.61 -11.64 -12.60
N PRO A 80 -6.68 -10.85 -12.76
CA PRO A 80 -6.58 -9.52 -13.33
C PRO A 80 -5.71 -8.65 -12.41
N ILE A 81 -4.61 -8.13 -12.96
CA ILE A 81 -3.77 -7.15 -12.26
C ILE A 81 -4.61 -5.89 -12.08
N ARG A 82 -5.15 -5.69 -10.88
CA ARG A 82 -5.75 -4.40 -10.50
C ARG A 82 -4.62 -3.42 -10.22
N LEU A 83 -4.23 -2.67 -11.26
CA LEU A 83 -3.50 -1.42 -11.08
C LEU A 83 -4.49 -0.46 -10.41
N ALA A 84 -4.36 -0.28 -9.10
CA ALA A 84 -5.14 0.72 -8.38
C ALA A 84 -4.69 2.10 -8.90
N HIS A 85 -5.58 2.74 -9.65
CA HIS A 85 -5.45 4.11 -10.13
C HIS A 85 -5.87 5.10 -9.04
#